data_AF-A0A9D5NGP5-F1
#
_entry.id   AF-A0A9D5NGP5-F1
#
_cell.length_a   1.000
_cell.length_b   1.000
_cell.length_c   1.000
_cell.angle_alpha   90.00
_cell.angle_beta   90.00
_cell.angle_gamma   90.00
#
_symmetry.space_group_name_H-M   'P 1'
#
loop_
_entity.id
_entity.type
_entity.pdbx_description
1 polymer ?
#
loop_
_entity_poly.entity_id
_entity_poly.type
_entity_poly.pdbx_seq_one_letter_code
_entity_poly.pdbx_strand_id
1 'polypeptide(L)'
;MRESIGSTFLYNIIIIFIVIIFGILAATLTYYKAFKVNTRIITSIEKFEGYNSLAITEIQNTLTTVGYMFKEEHKCPSTKDGGVLQTEDKKFRYCVYYFDSSKEGTKYYSYGVITYITIDFPIVNLYLQIPIYTKSNRIYKFNG
;
A
#
# COMPACT_ATOMS: atom_id res chain seq x y z
N MET A 1 -13.35 3.16 -53.11
CA MET A 1 -12.24 3.55 -52.20
C MET A 1 -12.63 4.53 -51.09
N ARG A 2 -13.77 5.24 -51.14
CA ARG A 2 -14.21 6.18 -50.09
C ARG A 2 -14.68 5.52 -48.78
N GLU A 3 -14.96 4.22 -48.78
CA GLU A 3 -15.37 3.47 -47.58
C GLU A 3 -14.22 3.05 -46.67
N SER A 4 -12.98 3.04 -47.17
CA SER A 4 -11.82 2.63 -46.38
C SER A 4 -11.28 3.72 -45.44
N ILE A 5 -11.66 4.99 -45.64
CA ILE A 5 -11.23 6.10 -44.77
C ILE A 5 -12.06 6.14 -43.46
N GLY A 6 -13.33 5.74 -43.52
CA GLY A 6 -14.20 5.65 -42.35
C GLY A 6 -13.86 4.47 -41.43
N SER A 7 -13.41 3.34 -42.00
CA SER A 7 -13.05 2.16 -41.22
C SER A 7 -11.78 2.36 -40.40
N THR A 8 -10.72 2.96 -40.95
CA THR A 8 -9.48 3.26 -40.20
C THR A 8 -9.71 4.21 -39.02
N PHE A 9 -10.54 5.24 -39.19
CA PHE A 9 -10.90 6.15 -38.10
C PHE A 9 -11.65 5.43 -36.97
N LEU A 10 -12.58 4.54 -37.33
CA LEU A 10 -13.32 3.74 -36.36
C LEU A 10 -12.40 2.79 -35.59
N TYR A 11 -11.46 2.13 -36.26
CA TYR A 11 -10.47 1.26 -35.59
C TYR A 11 -9.58 2.03 -34.60
N ASN A 12 -9.14 3.24 -34.94
CA ASN A 12 -8.34 4.06 -34.02
C ASN A 12 -9.10 4.41 -32.74
N ILE A 13 -10.40 4.75 -32.84
CA ILE A 13 -11.24 5.03 -31.67
C ILE A 13 -11.39 3.77 -30.80
N ILE A 14 -11.64 2.60 -31.42
CA ILE A 14 -11.75 1.33 -30.70
C ILE A 14 -10.45 1.00 -29.96
N ILE A 15 -9.29 1.16 -30.61
CA ILE A 15 -7.98 0.88 -30.01
C ILE A 15 -7.76 1.79 -28.79
N ILE A 16 -8.05 3.09 -28.90
CA ILE A 16 -7.93 4.02 -27.78
C ILE A 16 -8.82 3.59 -26.60
N PHE A 17 -10.07 3.22 -26.87
CA PHE A 17 -11.00 2.80 -25.84
C PHE A 17 -10.54 1.51 -25.13
N ILE A 18 -10.02 0.55 -25.90
CA ILE A 18 -9.43 -0.69 -25.37
C ILE A 18 -8.26 -0.37 -24.45
N VAL A 19 -7.32 0.48 -24.88
CA VAL A 19 -6.15 0.86 -24.07
C VAL A 19 -6.59 1.52 -22.76
N ILE A 20 -7.59 2.40 -22.80
CA ILE A 20 -8.12 3.06 -21.60
C ILE A 20 -8.73 2.05 -20.64
N ILE A 21 -9.57 1.11 -21.12
CA ILE A 21 -10.20 0.08 -20.28
C ILE A 21 -9.14 -0.80 -19.62
N PHE A 22 -8.17 -1.31 -20.38
CA PHE A 22 -7.10 -2.12 -19.82
C PHE A 22 -6.23 -1.34 -18.84
N GLY A 23 -6.00 -0.05 -19.09
CA GLY A 23 -5.32 0.85 -18.15
C GLY A 23 -6.06 0.97 -16.82
N ILE A 24 -7.37 1.18 -16.85
CA ILE A 24 -8.21 1.26 -15.64
C ILE A 24 -8.25 -0.09 -14.90
N LEU A 25 -8.37 -1.21 -15.62
CA LEU A 25 -8.34 -2.56 -15.03
C LEU A 25 -6.99 -2.84 -14.35
N ALA A 26 -5.88 -2.50 -14.99
CA ALA A 26 -4.55 -2.66 -14.39
C ALA A 26 -4.37 -1.78 -13.13
N ALA A 27 -4.83 -0.53 -13.18
CA ALA A 27 -4.77 0.39 -12.05
C ALA A 27 -5.58 -0.13 -10.84
N THR A 28 -6.81 -0.59 -11.08
CA THR A 28 -7.70 -1.14 -10.04
C THR A 28 -7.15 -2.42 -9.42
N LEU A 29 -6.59 -3.34 -10.22
CA LEU A 29 -5.94 -4.56 -9.71
C LEU A 29 -4.75 -4.24 -8.81
N THR A 30 -3.92 -3.27 -9.21
CA THR A 30 -2.74 -2.87 -8.45
C THR A 30 -3.14 -2.16 -7.14
N TYR A 31 -4.16 -1.30 -7.20
CA TYR A 31 -4.76 -0.67 -6.03
C TYR A 31 -5.30 -1.71 -5.04
N TYR A 32 -6.05 -2.70 -5.53
CA TYR A 32 -6.62 -3.77 -4.69
C TYR A 32 -5.53 -4.58 -3.96
N LYS A 33 -4.42 -4.91 -4.64
CA LYS A 33 -3.29 -5.60 -4.02
C LYS A 33 -2.69 -4.80 -2.87
N ALA A 34 -2.40 -3.51 -3.07
CA ALA A 34 -1.80 -2.66 -2.05
C ALA A 34 -2.75 -2.43 -0.87
N PHE A 35 -4.04 -2.23 -1.12
CA PHE A 35 -5.05 -2.13 -0.07
C PHE A 35 -5.12 -3.41 0.78
N LYS A 36 -5.17 -4.58 0.13
CA LYS A 36 -5.15 -5.88 0.82
C LYS A 36 -3.90 -6.06 1.69
N VAL A 37 -2.75 -5.59 1.22
CA VAL A 37 -1.50 -5.61 2.00
C VAL A 37 -1.62 -4.70 3.24
N ASN A 38 -2.07 -3.45 3.08
CA ASN A 38 -2.31 -2.54 4.20
C ASN A 38 -3.24 -3.14 5.27
N THR A 39 -4.36 -3.70 4.84
CA THR A 39 -5.32 -4.33 5.75
C THR A 39 -4.67 -5.48 6.51
N ARG A 40 -3.92 -6.36 5.84
CA ARG A 40 -3.26 -7.48 6.52
C ARG A 40 -2.22 -7.02 7.54
N ILE A 41 -1.41 -6.00 7.22
CA ILE A 41 -0.43 -5.46 8.18
C ILE A 41 -1.15 -4.93 9.42
N ILE A 42 -2.23 -4.15 9.22
CA ILE A 42 -3.01 -3.61 10.34
C ILE A 42 -3.63 -4.72 11.17
N THR A 43 -4.26 -5.71 10.54
CA THR A 43 -4.87 -6.84 11.25
C THR A 43 -3.82 -7.63 12.05
N SER A 44 -2.62 -7.85 11.52
CA SER A 44 -1.55 -8.51 12.27
C SER A 44 -1.10 -7.66 13.48
N ILE A 45 -0.99 -6.34 13.32
CA ILE A 45 -0.66 -5.44 14.45
C ILE A 45 -1.77 -5.46 15.51
N GLU A 46 -3.03 -5.40 15.10
CA GLU A 46 -4.18 -5.44 16.02
C GLU A 46 -4.27 -6.78 16.75
N LYS A 47 -4.04 -7.90 16.04
CA LYS A 47 -4.08 -9.26 16.59
C LYS A 47 -3.06 -9.49 17.71
N PHE A 48 -1.88 -8.90 17.61
CA PHE A 48 -0.82 -9.02 18.62
C PHE A 48 -0.71 -7.80 19.53
N GLU A 49 -1.72 -6.92 19.52
CA GLU A 49 -1.78 -5.70 20.33
C GLU A 49 -0.53 -4.80 20.17
N GLY A 50 0.08 -4.81 18.99
CA GLY A 50 1.24 -3.97 18.69
C GLY A 50 2.19 -4.49 17.63
N TYR A 51 3.18 -3.66 17.32
CA TYR A 51 4.25 -4.00 16.39
C TYR A 51 5.39 -4.72 17.12
N ASN A 52 5.18 -6.01 17.43
CA ASN A 52 6.14 -6.88 18.12
C ASN A 52 6.71 -7.96 17.18
N SER A 53 7.61 -8.81 17.69
CA SER A 53 8.27 -9.87 16.89
C SER A 53 7.31 -10.85 16.24
N LEU A 54 6.19 -11.18 16.91
CA LEU A 54 5.14 -12.05 16.37
C LEU A 54 4.42 -11.37 15.20
N ALA A 55 4.04 -10.10 15.37
CA ALA A 55 3.42 -9.30 14.33
C ALA A 55 4.35 -9.15 13.12
N ILE A 56 5.63 -8.85 13.35
CA ILE A 56 6.63 -8.71 12.29
C ILE A 56 6.78 -10.00 11.50
N THR A 57 6.86 -11.15 12.18
CA THR A 57 6.99 -12.46 11.51
C THR A 57 5.75 -12.77 10.66
N GLU A 58 4.54 -12.51 11.17
CA GLU A 58 3.30 -12.71 10.43
C GLU A 58 3.19 -11.78 9.22
N ILE A 59 3.60 -10.51 9.38
CA ILE A 59 3.68 -9.53 8.30
C ILE A 59 4.65 -10.01 7.23
N GLN A 60 5.88 -10.36 7.57
CA GLN A 60 6.89 -10.81 6.60
C GLN A 60 6.44 -12.04 5.81
N ASN A 61 5.85 -13.04 6.48
CA ASN A 61 5.29 -14.23 5.82
C ASN A 61 4.16 -13.86 4.85
N THR A 62 3.29 -12.95 5.28
CA THR A 62 2.19 -12.45 4.45
C THR A 62 2.69 -11.69 3.23
N LEU A 63 3.63 -10.75 3.39
CA LEU A 63 4.18 -9.95 2.30
C LEU A 63 4.92 -10.82 1.29
N THR A 64 5.68 -11.81 1.77
CA THR A 64 6.36 -12.80 0.92
C THR A 64 5.35 -13.62 0.11
N THR A 65 4.28 -14.10 0.75
CA THR A 65 3.23 -14.90 0.09
C THR A 65 2.50 -14.12 -1.00
N VAL A 66 2.30 -12.81 -0.82
CA VAL A 66 1.65 -11.94 -1.81
C VAL A 66 2.64 -11.45 -2.89
N GLY A 67 3.93 -11.70 -2.71
CA GLY A 67 4.97 -11.22 -3.62
C GLY A 67 5.18 -9.70 -3.52
N TYR A 68 4.88 -9.11 -2.37
CA TYR A 68 5.05 -7.68 -2.11
C TYR A 68 6.53 -7.36 -1.78
N MET A 69 7.44 -7.72 -2.67
CA MET A 69 8.88 -7.56 -2.51
C MET A 69 9.33 -6.24 -3.12
N PHE A 70 10.39 -5.65 -2.56
CA PHE A 70 10.94 -4.41 -3.09
C PHE A 70 12.44 -4.56 -3.38
N LYS A 71 12.88 -4.04 -4.53
CA LYS A 71 14.23 -4.27 -5.07
C LYS A 71 15.28 -3.26 -4.59
N GLU A 72 14.87 -2.10 -4.07
CA GLU A 72 15.79 -1.03 -3.69
C GLU A 72 15.67 -0.70 -2.20
N GLU A 73 16.68 -0.04 -1.63
CA GLU A 73 16.58 0.44 -0.25
C GLU A 73 15.44 1.46 -0.12
N HIS A 74 14.44 1.15 0.70
CA HIS A 74 13.37 2.07 1.02
C HIS A 74 13.66 2.81 2.33
N LYS A 75 13.62 4.14 2.30
CA LYS A 75 13.66 4.98 3.50
C LYS A 75 12.26 5.44 3.86
N CYS A 76 11.77 5.00 5.01
CA CYS A 76 10.57 5.56 5.61
C CYS A 76 10.87 6.95 6.21
N PRO A 77 9.97 7.93 6.04
CA PRO A 77 10.03 9.16 6.82
C PRO A 77 10.08 8.86 8.33
N SER A 78 10.91 9.58 9.07
CA SER A 78 11.11 9.33 10.51
C SER A 78 9.87 9.62 11.35
N THR A 79 9.04 10.57 10.90
CA THR A 79 7.77 10.92 11.54
C THR A 79 6.69 11.16 10.48
N LYS A 80 5.44 10.87 10.86
CA LYS A 80 4.27 11.22 10.05
C LYS A 80 3.12 11.61 10.97
N ASP A 81 2.59 12.83 10.81
CA ASP A 81 1.43 13.33 11.55
C ASP A 81 1.53 13.17 13.09
N GLY A 82 2.75 13.26 13.64
CA GLY A 82 3.03 13.06 15.07
C GLY A 82 3.27 11.61 15.50
N GLY A 83 3.21 10.65 14.57
CA GLY A 83 3.55 9.24 14.80
C GLY A 83 5.04 8.97 14.68
N VAL A 84 5.56 8.07 15.52
CA VAL A 84 6.96 7.65 15.58
C VAL A 84 7.16 6.40 14.73
N LEU A 85 8.12 6.40 13.82
CA LEU A 85 8.45 5.24 13.00
C LEU A 85 8.85 4.03 13.88
N GLN A 86 8.27 2.87 13.59
CA GLN A 86 8.57 1.58 14.26
C GLN A 86 9.23 0.58 13.32
N THR A 87 9.09 0.75 12.00
CA THR A 87 9.65 -0.20 11.03
C THR A 87 11.13 0.06 10.81
N GLU A 88 11.94 -0.97 11.08
CA GLU A 88 13.37 -1.02 10.74
C GLU A 88 13.67 -1.93 9.54
N ASP A 89 12.66 -2.65 9.04
CA ASP A 89 12.83 -3.65 7.99
C ASP A 89 13.13 -2.99 6.63
N LYS A 90 14.24 -3.42 6.01
CA LYS A 90 14.66 -2.98 4.68
C LYS A 90 14.22 -3.91 3.56
N LYS A 91 13.72 -5.11 3.87
CA LYS A 91 13.38 -6.15 2.87
C LYS A 91 12.07 -5.86 2.14
N PHE A 92 11.15 -5.20 2.82
CA PHE A 92 9.82 -4.89 2.29
C PHE A 92 9.55 -3.39 2.38
N ARG A 93 8.81 -2.87 1.40
CA ARG A 93 8.52 -1.43 1.30
C ARG A 93 7.21 -1.08 2.00
N TYR A 94 7.25 -1.05 3.34
CA TYR A 94 6.15 -0.56 4.17
C TYR A 94 6.70 0.24 5.35
N CYS A 95 5.90 1.14 5.91
CA CYS A 95 6.27 1.95 7.07
C CYS A 95 5.16 1.89 8.11
N VAL A 96 5.50 1.51 9.34
CA VAL A 96 4.59 1.51 10.48
C VAL A 96 4.96 2.65 11.42
N TYR A 97 3.97 3.44 11.81
CA TYR A 97 4.08 4.57 12.73
C TYR A 97 3.23 4.30 13.97
N TYR A 98 3.79 4.55 15.14
CA TYR A 98 3.10 4.49 16.42
C TYR A 98 2.60 5.87 16.83
N PHE A 99 1.31 5.97 17.15
CA PHE A 99 0.68 7.17 17.67
C PHE A 99 0.22 6.92 19.10
N ASP A 100 0.87 7.60 20.05
CA ASP A 100 0.45 7.58 21.45
C ASP A 100 -0.56 8.69 21.73
N SER A 101 -1.74 8.33 22.22
CA SER A 101 -2.76 9.30 22.64
C SER A 101 -2.71 9.59 24.14
N SER A 102 -1.75 9.03 24.89
CA SER A 102 -1.61 9.27 26.33
C SER A 102 -1.48 10.74 26.74
N LYS A 103 -1.21 11.66 25.80
CA LYS A 103 -1.19 13.12 26.05
C LYS A 103 -2.58 13.74 26.24
N GLU A 104 -3.67 13.07 25.84
CA GLU A 104 -5.04 13.62 25.84
C GLU A 104 -5.95 13.03 26.94
N GLY A 105 -5.37 12.50 28.03
CA GLY A 105 -6.15 11.99 29.18
C GLY A 105 -6.85 10.64 28.95
N THR A 106 -6.75 10.08 27.75
CA THR A 106 -7.26 8.74 27.41
C THR A 106 -6.10 7.82 27.02
N LYS A 107 -5.97 6.66 27.67
CA LYS A 107 -4.87 5.71 27.44
C LYS A 107 -5.16 4.80 26.25
N TYR A 108 -5.18 5.36 25.04
CA TYR A 108 -5.20 4.56 23.81
C TYR A 108 -4.00 4.87 22.92
N TYR A 109 -3.65 3.91 22.08
CA TYR A 109 -2.66 4.06 21.03
C TYR A 109 -3.22 3.57 19.71
N SER A 110 -2.62 4.02 18.61
CA SER A 110 -2.98 3.57 17.26
C SER A 110 -1.74 3.46 16.40
N TYR A 111 -1.83 2.69 15.33
CA TYR A 111 -0.77 2.55 14.35
C TYR A 111 -1.21 3.13 13.01
N GLY A 112 -0.28 3.74 12.29
CA GLY A 112 -0.46 4.12 10.90
C GLY A 112 0.47 3.29 10.02
N VAL A 113 -0.05 2.77 8.92
CA VAL A 113 0.71 1.97 7.97
C VAL A 113 0.72 2.69 6.64
N ILE A 114 1.90 2.84 6.05
CA ILE A 114 2.08 3.26 4.66
C ILE A 114 2.60 2.08 3.87
N THR A 115 1.90 1.73 2.80
CA THR A 115 2.42 0.87 1.73
C THR A 115 2.41 1.65 0.42
N TYR A 116 2.99 1.05 -0.62
CA TYR A 116 3.12 1.67 -1.93
C TYR A 116 2.50 0.77 -3.00
N ILE A 117 1.68 1.36 -3.85
CA ILE A 117 1.27 0.78 -5.13
C ILE A 117 2.47 0.95 -6.07
N THR A 118 2.92 -0.13 -6.70
CA THR A 118 3.95 -0.09 -7.74
C THR A 118 3.32 -0.39 -9.09
N ILE A 119 3.34 0.59 -9.99
CA ILE A 119 2.89 0.41 -11.37
C ILE A 119 4.11 0.51 -12.27
N ASP A 120 4.37 -0.58 -13.00
CA ASP A 120 5.47 -0.69 -13.94
C ASP A 120 4.90 -0.85 -15.36
N PHE A 121 5.06 0.18 -16.18
CA PHE A 121 4.65 0.16 -17.58
C PHE A 121 5.89 -0.01 -18.48
N PRO A 122 6.12 -1.22 -19.04
CA PRO A 122 7.33 -1.52 -19.81
C PRO A 122 7.40 -0.76 -21.14
N ILE A 123 6.25 -0.38 -21.71
CA ILE A 123 6.19 0.24 -23.04
C ILE A 123 6.68 1.70 -23.01
N VAL A 124 6.41 2.41 -21.92
CA VAL A 124 6.73 3.85 -21.77
C VAL A 124 7.82 4.12 -20.73
N ASN A 125 8.47 3.06 -20.23
CA ASN A 125 9.46 3.13 -19.14
C ASN A 125 8.97 3.99 -17.95
N LEU A 126 7.68 3.88 -17.64
CA LEU A 126 7.02 4.67 -16.59
C LEU A 126 6.90 3.81 -15.34
N TYR A 127 7.65 4.19 -14.32
CA TYR A 127 7.58 3.57 -13.00
C TYR A 127 6.92 4.53 -12.02
N LEU A 128 5.71 4.21 -11.59
CA LEU A 128 4.92 5.04 -10.67
C LEU A 128 4.79 4.35 -9.32
N GLN A 129 4.99 5.13 -8.26
CA GLN A 129 4.83 4.70 -6.88
C GLN A 129 3.87 5.62 -6.14
N ILE A 130 2.77 5.06 -5.65
CA ILE A 130 1.73 5.83 -4.96
C ILE A 130 1.63 5.32 -3.52
N PRO A 131 1.89 6.16 -2.50
CA PRO A 131 1.74 5.76 -1.11
C PRO A 131 0.26 5.65 -0.73
N ILE A 132 -0.14 4.54 -0.12
CA ILE A 132 -1.43 4.35 0.53
C ILE A 132 -1.23 4.37 2.03
N TYR A 133 -1.92 5.28 2.70
CA TYR A 133 -1.94 5.35 4.15
C TYR A 133 -3.22 4.75 4.73
N THR A 134 -3.09 3.97 5.78
CA THR A 134 -4.22 3.44 6.54
C THR A 134 -3.90 3.50 8.03
N LYS A 135 -4.88 3.86 8.86
CA LYS A 135 -4.75 3.92 10.31
C LYS A 135 -5.49 2.73 10.94
N SER A 136 -4.91 2.12 11.96
CA SER A 136 -5.53 1.06 12.75
C SER A 136 -6.64 1.62 13.64
N ASN A 137 -7.44 0.72 14.20
CA ASN A 137 -8.33 1.08 15.29
C ASN A 137 -7.54 1.50 16.54
N ARG A 138 -8.23 2.16 17.46
CA ARG A 138 -7.70 2.53 18.78
C ARG A 138 -7.56 1.27 19.63
N ILE A 139 -6.35 1.03 20.14
CA ILE A 139 -6.06 -0.05 21.09
C ILE A 139 -5.96 0.57 22.48
N TYR A 140 -6.76 0.07 23.43
CA TYR A 140 -6.84 0.63 24.78
C TYR A 140 -5.84 -0.06 25.72
N LYS A 141 -5.08 0.72 26.49
CA LYS A 141 -4.23 0.19 27.56
C LYS A 141 -5.08 -0.01 28.80
N PHE A 142 -5.42 -1.25 29.12
CA PHE A 142 -6.00 -1.59 30.41
C PHE A 142 -4.87 -1.69 31.43
N ASN A 143 -4.77 -0.70 32.34
CA ASN A 143 -3.94 -0.88 33.52
C ASN A 143 -4.63 -1.94 34.39
N GLY A 144 -3.97 -3.10 34.58
CA GLY A 144 -4.25 -3.99 35.71
C GLY A 144 -3.78 -3.38 37.02
#